data_AF-A0AAU1MV50-F1
#
_entry.id   AF-A0AAU1MV50-F1
#
_cell.length_a   1.000
_cell.length_b   1.000
_cell.length_c   1.000
_cell.angle_alpha   90.00
_cell.angle_beta   90.00
_cell.angle_gamma   90.00
#
_symmetry.space_group_name_H-M   'P 1'
#
loop_
_entity.id
_entity.type
_entity.pdbx_description
1 polymer ?
#
loop_
_entity_poly.entity_id
_entity_poly.type
_entity_poly.pdbx_seq_one_letter_code
_entity_poly.pdbx_strand_id
1 'polypeptide(L)'
;MNSAYLEIAAANTVVAAVAAFIGGLFVAGSLIWAVQVGMRVRRLELRPPRPDEQPRLPAGGAVHEIREMREPDELPLAKDESERLLPHELHHGGGKRSRNQKPATWSPGSSGGFGSGGPGHT
;
A
#
# COMPACT_ATOMS: atom_id res chain seq x y z
N MET A 1 43.25 -7.60 59.33
CA MET A 1 42.58 -7.46 58.02
C MET A 1 41.46 -8.50 57.94
N ASN A 2 40.17 -8.22 58.00
CA ASN A 2 39.37 -7.15 58.59
C ASN A 2 37.92 -7.60 58.34
N SER A 3 37.33 -8.39 59.25
CA SER A 3 35.96 -8.91 59.12
C SER A 3 34.94 -7.81 58.89
N ALA A 4 35.12 -6.66 59.55
CA ALA A 4 34.28 -5.47 59.37
C ALA A 4 34.24 -4.96 57.92
N TYR A 5 35.33 -5.06 57.16
CA TYR A 5 35.36 -4.61 55.77
C TYR A 5 34.61 -5.59 54.85
N LEU A 6 34.66 -6.90 55.16
CA LEU A 6 33.87 -7.90 54.45
C LEU A 6 32.37 -7.74 54.75
N GLU A 7 32.00 -7.42 55.99
CA GLU A 7 30.60 -7.16 56.37
C GLU A 7 30.04 -5.90 55.71
N ILE A 8 30.81 -4.80 55.69
CA ILE A 8 30.40 -3.55 55.02
C ILE A 8 30.26 -3.76 53.51
N ALA A 9 31.20 -4.48 52.88
CA ALA A 9 31.12 -4.80 51.47
C ALA A 9 29.90 -5.69 51.15
N ALA A 10 29.63 -6.72 51.97
CA ALA A 10 28.48 -7.59 51.81
C ALA A 10 27.14 -6.86 52.06
N ALA A 11 27.07 -5.97 53.03
CA ALA A 11 25.89 -5.15 53.27
C ALA A 11 25.60 -4.21 52.09
N ASN A 12 26.64 -3.60 51.51
CA ASN A 12 26.51 -2.75 50.34
C ASN A 12 26.05 -3.53 49.10
N THR A 13 26.56 -4.75 48.88
CA THR A 13 26.12 -5.58 47.75
C THR A 13 24.67 -6.04 47.90
N VAL A 14 24.23 -6.41 49.12
CA VAL A 14 22.83 -6.75 49.39
C VAL A 14 21.91 -5.55 49.16
N VAL A 15 22.28 -4.36 49.67
CA VAL A 15 21.50 -3.13 49.45
C VAL A 15 21.42 -2.79 47.97
N ALA A 16 22.52 -2.87 47.24
CA ALA A 16 22.56 -2.62 45.80
C ALA A 16 21.69 -3.63 45.02
N ALA A 17 21.74 -4.92 45.39
CA ALA A 17 20.92 -5.95 44.76
C ALA A 17 19.42 -5.73 45.00
N VAL A 18 19.02 -5.38 46.23
CA VAL A 18 17.63 -5.05 46.56
C VAL A 18 17.18 -3.79 45.83
N ALA A 19 18.01 -2.75 45.77
CA ALA A 19 17.71 -1.52 45.05
C ALA A 19 17.54 -1.77 43.54
N ALA A 20 18.41 -2.59 42.94
CA ALA A 20 18.30 -2.98 41.53
C ALA A 20 17.02 -3.80 41.26
N PHE A 21 16.66 -4.72 42.17
CA PHE A 21 15.43 -5.49 42.06
C PHE A 21 14.18 -4.61 42.14
N ILE A 22 14.13 -3.69 43.11
CA ILE A 22 13.04 -2.72 43.24
C ILE A 22 12.98 -1.83 41.98
N GLY A 23 14.12 -1.36 41.49
CA GLY A 23 14.20 -0.60 40.24
C GLY A 23 13.62 -1.38 39.06
N GLY A 24 13.96 -2.67 38.94
CA GLY A 24 13.37 -3.56 37.93
C GLY A 24 11.85 -3.69 38.06
N LEU A 25 11.34 -3.84 39.28
CA LEU A 25 9.88 -3.87 39.53
C LEU A 25 9.19 -2.56 39.16
N PHE A 26 9.80 -1.41 39.44
CA PHE A 26 9.28 -0.11 39.02
C PHE A 26 9.22 0.02 37.49
N VAL A 27 10.26 -0.41 36.79
CA VAL A 27 10.28 -0.39 35.32
C VAL A 27 9.22 -1.34 34.76
N ALA A 28 9.15 -2.58 35.25
CA ALA A 28 8.13 -3.54 34.81
C ALA A 28 6.70 -3.04 35.10
N GLY A 29 6.46 -2.52 36.30
CA GLY A 29 5.17 -1.97 36.71
C GLY A 29 4.74 -0.77 35.86
N SER A 30 5.67 0.14 35.55
CA SER A 30 5.37 1.31 34.71
C SER A 30 5.03 0.91 33.26
N LEU A 31 5.72 -0.09 32.69
CA LEU A 31 5.39 -0.63 31.37
C LEU A 31 4.01 -1.30 31.34
N ILE A 32 3.70 -2.12 32.34
CA ILE A 32 2.38 -2.76 32.46
C ILE A 32 1.29 -1.68 32.56
N TRP A 33 1.52 -0.65 33.38
CA TRP A 33 0.59 0.46 33.53
C TRP A 33 0.38 1.22 32.22
N ALA A 34 1.45 1.55 31.48
CA ALA A 34 1.36 2.21 30.19
C ALA A 34 0.50 1.43 29.18
N VAL A 35 0.69 0.11 29.10
CA VAL A 35 -0.13 -0.77 28.23
C VAL A 35 -1.59 -0.77 28.68
N GLN A 36 -1.86 -0.84 29.99
CA GLN A 36 -3.24 -0.80 30.50
C GLN A 36 -3.93 0.53 30.22
N VAL A 37 -3.20 1.65 30.31
CA VAL A 37 -3.72 2.98 29.95
C VAL A 37 -4.04 3.02 28.45
N GLY A 38 -3.13 2.55 27.59
CA GLY A 38 -3.39 2.47 26.14
C GLY A 38 -4.63 1.63 25.80
N MET A 39 -4.78 0.47 26.45
CA MET A 39 -5.97 -0.37 26.30
C MET A 39 -7.24 0.34 26.79
N ARG A 40 -7.16 1.13 27.87
CA ARG A 40 -8.30 1.89 28.39
C ARG A 40 -8.74 2.98 27.42
N VAL A 41 -7.79 3.69 26.80
CA VAL A 41 -8.08 4.69 25.77
C VAL A 41 -8.75 4.04 24.56
N ARG A 42 -8.20 2.93 24.04
CA ARG A 42 -8.78 2.20 22.91
C ARG A 42 -10.20 1.69 23.17
N ARG A 43 -10.56 1.39 24.43
CA ARG A 43 -11.93 0.98 24.80
C ARG A 43 -12.95 2.12 24.75
N LEU A 44 -12.51 3.37 24.75
CA LEU A 44 -13.38 4.54 24.56
C LEU A 44 -13.70 4.79 23.08
N GLU A 45 -12.90 4.22 22.17
CA GLU A 45 -13.16 4.29 20.74
C GLU A 45 -14.29 3.33 20.36
N LEU A 46 -14.97 3.66 19.26
CA LEU A 46 -15.95 2.76 18.66
C LEU A 46 -15.28 1.43 18.32
N ARG A 47 -15.92 0.34 18.74
CA ARG A 47 -15.47 -1.01 18.43
C ARG A 47 -15.43 -1.18 16.90
N PRO A 48 -14.44 -1.91 16.35
CA PRO A 48 -14.47 -2.31 14.95
C PRO A 48 -15.80 -2.97 14.61
N PRO A 49 -16.38 -2.68 13.43
CA PRO A 49 -17.67 -3.22 13.04
C PRO A 49 -17.61 -4.75 13.00
N ARG A 50 -18.65 -5.39 13.50
CA ARG A 50 -18.83 -6.84 13.39
C ARG A 50 -19.06 -7.23 11.93
N PRO A 51 -18.82 -8.51 11.57
CA PRO A 51 -19.12 -9.00 10.22
C PRO A 51 -20.55 -8.71 9.75
N ASP A 52 -21.52 -8.74 10.66
CA ASP A 52 -22.93 -8.44 10.37
C ASP A 52 -23.24 -6.94 10.20
N GLU A 53 -22.42 -6.08 10.81
CA GLU A 53 -22.46 -4.61 10.70
C GLU A 53 -21.69 -4.10 9.48
N GLN A 54 -21.00 -4.98 8.73
CA GLN A 54 -20.30 -4.59 7.52
C GLN A 54 -21.29 -4.11 6.45
N PRO A 55 -20.95 -3.05 5.69
CA PRO A 55 -21.76 -2.59 4.56
C PRO A 55 -22.05 -3.74 3.60
N ARG A 56 -23.34 -4.01 3.38
CA ARG A 56 -23.78 -5.00 2.39
C ARG A 56 -23.90 -4.34 1.03
N LEU A 57 -23.78 -5.15 -0.01
CA LEU A 57 -24.09 -4.70 -1.36
C LEU A 57 -25.54 -4.17 -1.39
N PRO A 58 -25.82 -3.08 -2.12
CA PRO A 58 -27.19 -2.60 -2.30
C PRO A 58 -28.01 -3.66 -3.06
N ALA A 59 -29.34 -3.54 -3.01
CA ALA A 59 -30.25 -4.51 -3.64
C ALA A 59 -29.97 -4.72 -5.15
N GLY A 60 -29.41 -3.72 -5.83
CA GLY A 60 -29.00 -3.80 -7.24
C GLY A 60 -27.66 -4.51 -7.49
N GLY A 61 -27.00 -5.04 -6.46
CA GLY A 61 -25.68 -5.67 -6.58
C GLY A 61 -24.52 -4.66 -6.44
N ALA A 62 -23.29 -5.12 -6.69
CA ALA A 62 -22.13 -4.25 -6.65
C ALA A 62 -22.22 -3.16 -7.75
N VAL A 63 -21.81 -1.94 -7.42
CA VAL A 63 -21.56 -0.92 -8.44
C VAL A 63 -20.33 -1.36 -9.21
N HIS A 64 -20.52 -1.81 -10.44
CA HIS A 64 -19.43 -2.15 -11.34
C HIS A 64 -18.86 -0.90 -12.00
N GLU A 65 -17.55 -0.90 -12.22
CA GLU A 65 -16.90 0.11 -13.04
C GLU A 65 -17.39 0.01 -14.49
N ILE A 66 -17.71 1.15 -15.11
CA ILE A 66 -18.04 1.21 -16.53
C ILE A 66 -16.71 1.23 -17.29
N ARG A 67 -16.36 0.10 -17.91
CA ARG A 67 -15.19 0.00 -18.80
C ARG A 67 -15.64 0.08 -20.26
N GLU A 68 -15.15 1.09 -20.98
CA GLU A 68 -15.43 1.28 -22.40
C GLU A 68 -14.15 1.12 -23.23
N MET A 69 -14.20 0.26 -24.26
CA MET A 69 -13.14 0.16 -25.26
C MET A 69 -13.36 1.19 -26.36
N ARG A 70 -12.35 2.00 -26.65
CA ARG A 70 -12.33 2.91 -27.80
C ARG A 70 -11.59 2.29 -28.97
N GLU A 71 -12.04 2.59 -30.20
CA GLU A 71 -11.29 2.20 -31.39
C GLU A 71 -9.95 2.95 -31.38
N PRO A 72 -8.86 2.27 -31.75
CA PRO A 72 -7.61 2.94 -32.10
C PRO A 72 -7.90 4.03 -33.13
N ASP A 73 -7.33 5.20 -32.92
CA ASP A 73 -7.42 6.30 -33.88
C ASP A 73 -6.33 6.10 -34.93
N GLU A 74 -6.73 6.08 -36.21
CA GLU A 74 -5.79 5.92 -37.31
C GLU A 74 -4.97 7.20 -37.45
N LEU A 75 -3.64 7.07 -37.51
CA LEU A 75 -2.76 8.22 -37.71
C LEU A 75 -2.93 8.74 -39.15
N PRO A 76 -3.02 10.06 -39.35
CA PRO A 76 -3.07 10.63 -40.69
C PRO A 76 -1.80 10.22 -41.45
N LEU A 77 -1.91 9.96 -42.76
CA LEU A 77 -0.72 9.75 -43.58
C LEU A 77 -0.02 11.09 -43.85
N ALA A 78 1.31 11.09 -43.79
CA ALA A 78 2.10 12.21 -44.25
C ALA A 78 1.87 12.42 -45.76
N LYS A 79 1.96 13.68 -46.23
CA LYS A 79 1.78 14.01 -47.65
C LYS A 79 2.88 13.38 -48.53
N ASP A 80 4.07 13.21 -47.96
CA ASP A 80 5.20 12.48 -48.51
C ASP A 80 5.54 11.34 -47.54
N GLU A 81 5.67 10.11 -48.03
CA GLU A 81 5.95 8.93 -47.21
C GLU A 81 7.30 9.02 -46.46
N SER A 82 8.19 9.94 -46.89
CA SER A 82 9.48 10.20 -46.25
C SER A 82 9.42 11.23 -45.11
N GLU A 83 8.31 11.95 -44.95
CA GLU A 83 8.16 13.04 -43.99
C GLU A 83 7.65 12.54 -42.62
N ARG A 84 8.19 13.09 -41.53
CA ARG A 84 7.76 12.78 -40.16
C ARG A 84 6.64 13.74 -39.75
N LEU A 85 5.52 13.19 -39.29
CA LEU A 85 4.41 13.98 -38.73
C LEU A 85 4.82 14.67 -37.42
N LEU A 86 4.56 15.97 -37.32
CA LEU A 86 4.75 16.76 -36.12
C LEU A 86 3.49 16.74 -35.24
N PRO A 87 3.62 16.93 -33.90
CA PRO A 87 2.48 16.85 -32.99
C PRO A 87 1.29 17.78 -33.32
N HIS A 88 1.53 18.93 -33.95
CA HIS A 88 0.48 19.86 -34.35
C HIS A 88 -0.23 19.47 -35.66
N GLU A 89 0.30 18.49 -36.39
CA GLU A 89 -0.28 17.94 -37.62
C GLU A 89 -1.22 16.77 -37.33
N LEU A 90 -1.16 16.25 -36.08
CA LEU A 90 -2.10 15.25 -35.59
C LEU A 90 -3.42 15.91 -35.20
N HIS A 91 -4.54 15.32 -35.59
CA HIS A 91 -5.85 15.77 -35.12
C HIS A 91 -6.03 15.42 -33.63
N HIS A 92 -6.90 16.16 -32.94
CA HIS A 92 -7.17 15.90 -31.53
C HIS A 92 -7.77 14.49 -31.34
N GLY A 93 -6.97 13.61 -30.72
CA GLY A 93 -7.29 12.19 -30.51
C GLY A 93 -8.45 11.98 -29.55
N GLY A 94 -9.67 11.95 -30.10
CA GLY A 94 -10.86 11.43 -29.46
C GLY A 94 -11.28 10.14 -30.12
N GLY A 95 -10.73 9.00 -29.69
CA GLY A 95 -11.13 7.70 -30.23
C GLY A 95 -12.65 7.46 -30.08
N LYS A 96 -13.29 6.95 -31.13
CA LYS A 96 -14.72 6.59 -31.10
C LYS A 96 -14.96 5.30 -30.31
N ARG A 97 -16.17 5.09 -29.79
CA ARG A 97 -16.54 3.84 -29.12
C ARG A 97 -16.34 2.64 -30.05
N SER A 98 -15.60 1.64 -29.60
CA SER A 98 -15.41 0.40 -30.36
C SER A 98 -16.68 -0.42 -30.44
N ARG A 99 -16.97 -0.98 -31.62
CA ARG A 99 -18.01 -2.01 -31.75
C ARG A 99 -17.70 -3.26 -30.93
N ASN A 100 -16.41 -3.55 -30.72
CA ASN A 100 -15.95 -4.64 -29.87
C ASN A 100 -15.53 -4.10 -28.48
N GLN A 101 -16.35 -4.35 -27.48
CA GLN A 101 -16.10 -3.95 -26.09
C GLN A 101 -15.32 -5.01 -25.28
N LYS A 102 -14.87 -6.09 -25.93
CA LYS A 102 -14.03 -7.09 -25.26
C LYS A 102 -12.58 -6.59 -25.17
N PRO A 103 -11.90 -6.76 -24.03
CA PRO A 103 -10.47 -6.48 -23.93
C PRO A 103 -9.70 -7.30 -24.97
N ALA A 104 -8.83 -6.62 -25.74
CA ALA A 104 -7.94 -7.32 -26.66
C ALA A 104 -7.07 -8.29 -25.86
N THR A 105 -7.10 -9.56 -26.25
CA THR A 105 -6.18 -10.56 -25.70
C THR A 105 -4.94 -10.55 -26.57
N TRP A 106 -3.76 -10.64 -25.95
CA TRP A 106 -2.50 -10.68 -26.69
C TRP A 106 -2.47 -11.87 -27.65
N SER A 107 -2.19 -11.61 -28.93
CA SER A 107 -1.88 -12.63 -29.93
C SER A 107 -0.44 -12.46 -30.43
N PRO A 108 0.24 -13.55 -30.84
CA PRO A 108 1.55 -13.45 -31.48
C PRO A 108 1.48 -12.51 -32.71
N GLY A 109 2.35 -11.50 -32.75
CA GLY A 109 2.35 -10.46 -33.79
C GLY A 109 1.44 -9.25 -33.52
N SER A 110 0.61 -9.26 -32.47
CA SER A 110 -0.13 -8.07 -32.03
C SER A 110 0.71 -7.25 -31.04
N SER A 111 1.09 -6.05 -31.45
CA SER A 111 1.83 -5.13 -30.59
C SER A 111 0.84 -4.18 -29.88
N GLY A 112 0.29 -4.64 -28.76
CA GLY A 112 -0.66 -3.87 -27.93
C GLY A 112 -0.03 -2.83 -27.01
N GLY A 113 1.01 -2.11 -27.46
CA GLY A 113 1.75 -1.16 -26.63
C GLY A 113 2.06 0.13 -27.35
N PHE A 114 1.82 1.27 -26.70
CA PHE A 114 2.33 2.57 -27.14
C PHE A 114 3.85 2.48 -27.30
N GLY A 115 4.37 2.63 -28.52
CA GLY A 115 5.80 2.66 -28.82
C GLY A 115 6.41 1.38 -29.42
N SER A 116 5.64 0.42 -29.92
CA SER A 116 6.20 -0.77 -30.58
C SER A 116 6.71 -0.47 -32.00
N GLY A 117 7.86 0.18 -32.11
CA GLY A 117 8.68 0.16 -33.31
C GLY A 117 9.37 -1.20 -33.45
N GLY A 118 8.65 -2.19 -33.97
CA GLY A 118 9.26 -3.43 -34.47
C GLY A 118 9.64 -3.25 -35.95
N PRO A 119 10.82 -3.69 -36.40
CA PRO A 119 11.21 -3.58 -37.81
C PRO A 119 10.23 -4.41 -38.64
N GLY A 120 9.61 -3.78 -39.64
CA GLY A 120 8.68 -4.44 -40.55
C GLY A 120 9.31 -5.69 -41.16
N HIS A 121 8.51 -6.75 -41.30
CA HIS A 121 8.92 -7.94 -42.01
C HIS A 121 8.89 -7.68 -43.52
N THR A 122 9.90 -8.23 -44.21
CA THR A 122 10.02 -8.36 -45.67
C THR A 122 8.87 -9.15 -46.29
#